data_AF-A0A9P1D5B3-F1
#
_entry.id   AF-A0A9P1D5B3-F1
#
_cell.length_a   1.000
_cell.length_b   1.000
_cell.length_c   1.000
_cell.angle_alpha   90.00
_cell.angle_beta   90.00
_cell.angle_gamma   90.00
#
_symmetry.space_group_name_H-M   'P 1'
#
loop_
_entity.id
_entity.type
_entity.pdbx_description
1 polymer ?
#
loop_
_entity_poly.entity_id
_entity_poly.type
_entity_poly.pdbx_seq_one_letter_code
_entity_poly.pdbx_strand_id
1 'polypeptide(L)'
;MVKGKAFRKQWKEARKPFRNRASSRAKSVHRSTFEERTKKKRELEEVKAKAKELEQAKKEVKKQKTKKKEEKKRRKEENAIRAGQYQVIKKTEKVRKWHKNARKMLRTMGPEQIERLMGQQ
;
A
#
# COMPACT_ATOMS: atom_id res chain seq x y z
N MET A 1 -49.84 -7.96 35.40
CA MET A 1 -48.55 -7.28 35.62
C MET A 1 -47.42 -8.18 35.13
N VAL A 2 -46.94 -7.99 33.89
CA VAL A 2 -45.87 -8.83 33.32
C VAL A 2 -44.52 -8.29 33.80
N LYS A 3 -43.89 -8.97 34.77
CA LYS A 3 -42.54 -8.64 35.24
C LYS A 3 -41.55 -8.83 34.07
N GLY A 4 -41.03 -7.72 33.57
CA GLY A 4 -40.16 -7.67 32.40
C GLY A 4 -38.95 -8.59 32.50
N LYS A 5 -38.77 -9.48 31.51
CA LYS A 5 -37.49 -10.10 31.23
C LYS A 5 -36.52 -9.00 30.82
N ALA A 6 -35.68 -8.54 31.74
CA ALA A 6 -34.63 -7.59 31.42
C ALA A 6 -33.77 -8.14 30.28
N PHE A 7 -33.67 -7.38 29.20
CA PHE A 7 -32.86 -7.69 28.01
C PHE A 7 -31.39 -7.82 28.44
N ARG A 8 -30.95 -9.04 28.75
CA ARG A 8 -29.55 -9.29 29.11
C ARG A 8 -28.70 -9.02 27.88
N LYS A 9 -27.90 -7.96 27.93
CA LYS A 9 -26.98 -7.59 26.86
C LYS A 9 -26.04 -8.78 26.58
N GLN A 10 -26.24 -9.50 25.48
CA GLN A 10 -25.45 -10.69 25.10
C GLN A 10 -23.94 -10.44 25.15
N TRP A 11 -23.49 -9.25 24.77
CA TRP A 11 -22.06 -8.88 24.83
C TRP A 11 -21.50 -8.82 26.26
N LYS A 12 -22.34 -8.59 27.28
CA LYS A 12 -21.94 -8.67 28.70
C LYS A 12 -21.86 -10.11 29.18
N GLU A 13 -22.66 -11.03 28.64
CA GLU A 13 -22.57 -12.46 28.97
C GLU A 13 -21.39 -13.14 28.28
N ALA A 14 -21.10 -12.80 27.02
CA ALA A 14 -19.94 -13.30 26.28
C ALA A 14 -18.59 -12.87 26.91
N ARG A 15 -18.56 -11.73 27.60
CA ARG A 15 -17.37 -11.20 28.30
C ARG A 15 -17.22 -11.69 29.74
N LYS A 16 -18.17 -12.46 30.28
CA LYS A 16 -17.98 -13.03 31.61
C LYS A 16 -16.80 -14.00 31.54
N PRO A 17 -15.73 -13.79 32.34
CA PRO A 17 -14.67 -14.77 32.42
C PRO A 17 -15.30 -16.08 32.87
N PHE A 18 -15.06 -17.16 32.12
CA PHE A 18 -15.36 -18.50 32.60
C PHE A 18 -14.59 -18.66 33.91
N ARG A 19 -15.30 -18.55 35.04
CA ARG A 19 -14.75 -18.87 36.35
C ARG A 19 -14.57 -20.38 36.37
N ASN A 20 -13.45 -20.83 35.81
CA ASN A 20 -13.02 -22.21 35.88
C ASN A 20 -12.73 -22.50 37.35
N ARG A 21 -13.76 -22.92 38.10
CA ARG A 21 -13.58 -23.53 39.40
C ARG A 21 -12.66 -24.73 39.17
N ALA A 22 -11.49 -24.72 39.79
CA ALA A 22 -10.62 -25.88 39.91
C ALA A 22 -11.36 -26.93 40.76
N SER A 23 -12.26 -27.67 40.12
CA SER A 23 -12.92 -28.84 40.69
C SER A 23 -12.42 -30.04 39.91
N SER A 24 -12.28 -31.18 40.59
CA SER A 24 -11.94 -32.48 39.98
C SER A 24 -12.93 -32.93 38.90
N ARG A 25 -14.07 -32.24 38.75
CA ARG A 25 -15.11 -32.44 37.72
C ARG A 25 -14.94 -31.55 36.48
N ALA A 26 -13.96 -30.65 36.45
CA ALA A 26 -13.64 -29.91 35.24
C ALA A 26 -13.00 -30.87 34.23
N LYS A 27 -13.69 -31.16 33.12
CA LYS A 27 -13.11 -31.91 32.00
C LYS A 27 -11.85 -31.17 31.54
N SER A 28 -10.68 -31.79 31.68
CA SER A 28 -9.46 -31.22 31.12
C SER A 28 -9.68 -31.11 29.61
N VAL A 29 -9.38 -29.93 29.05
CA VAL A 29 -9.39 -29.76 27.60
C VAL A 29 -8.38 -30.78 27.05
N HIS A 30 -8.86 -31.71 26.22
CA HIS A 30 -8.05 -32.79 25.67
C HIS A 30 -6.73 -32.23 25.14
N ARG A 31 -5.61 -32.63 25.75
CA ARG A 31 -4.29 -32.15 25.37
C ARG A 31 -3.94 -32.80 24.04
N SER A 32 -3.84 -32.00 22.98
CA SER A 32 -3.53 -32.51 21.65
C SER A 32 -2.29 -33.39 21.66
N THR A 33 -2.41 -34.53 20.98
CA THR A 33 -1.31 -35.50 20.83
C THR A 33 -0.17 -34.88 20.03
N PHE A 34 1.04 -35.45 20.14
CA PHE A 34 2.20 -34.95 19.39
C PHE A 34 1.95 -34.94 17.88
N GLU A 35 1.31 -35.99 17.36
CA GLU A 35 0.96 -36.12 15.94
C GLU A 35 -0.02 -35.05 15.46
N GLU A 36 -1.02 -34.69 16.27
CA GLU A 36 -1.94 -33.59 15.93
C GLU A 36 -1.23 -32.24 15.86
N ARG A 37 -0.23 -32.02 16.72
CA ARG A 37 0.56 -30.78 16.71
C ARG A 37 1.45 -30.70 15.48
N THR A 38 2.07 -31.81 15.10
CA THR A 38 2.93 -31.83 13.90
C THR A 38 2.11 -31.67 12.62
N LYS A 39 0.92 -32.30 12.52
CA LYS A 39 -0.01 -32.08 11.41
C LYS A 39 -0.46 -30.62 11.31
N LYS A 40 -0.93 -30.02 12.42
CA LYS A 40 -1.30 -28.59 12.46
C LYS A 40 -0.14 -27.66 12.12
N LYS A 41 1.08 -27.99 12.52
CA LYS A 41 2.26 -27.20 12.17
C LYS A 41 2.51 -27.22 10.67
N ARG A 42 2.42 -28.39 10.02
CA ARG A 42 2.57 -28.53 8.57
C ARG A 42 1.48 -27.77 7.81
N GLU A 43 0.22 -27.92 8.21
CA GLU A 43 -0.91 -27.17 7.63
C GLU A 43 -0.69 -25.66 7.72
N LEU A 44 -0.22 -25.15 8.86
CA LEU A 44 0.08 -23.74 9.04
C LEU A 44 1.27 -23.28 8.19
N GLU A 45 2.29 -24.10 8.03
CA GLU A 45 3.44 -23.80 7.17
C GLU A 45 3.03 -23.73 5.69
N GLU A 46 2.18 -24.66 5.23
CA GLU A 46 1.61 -24.65 3.87
C GLU A 46 0.77 -23.40 3.61
N VAL A 47 -0.10 -23.02 4.55
CA VAL A 47 -0.91 -21.80 4.43
C VAL A 47 -0.01 -20.56 4.39
N LYS A 48 1.05 -20.51 5.21
CA LYS A 48 2.01 -19.41 5.19
C LYS A 48 2.80 -19.34 3.89
N ALA A 49 3.18 -20.47 3.31
CA ALA A 49 3.87 -20.52 2.02
C ALA A 49 2.97 -19.95 0.91
N LYS A 50 1.73 -20.46 0.79
CA LYS A 50 0.74 -19.96 -0.18
C LYS A 50 0.44 -18.47 0.01
N ALA A 51 0.33 -18.00 1.26
CA ALA A 51 0.12 -16.59 1.55
C ALA A 51 1.27 -15.71 1.07
N LYS A 52 2.53 -16.15 1.26
CA LYS A 52 3.72 -15.44 0.79
C LYS A 52 3.78 -15.36 -0.73
N GLU A 53 3.48 -16.45 -1.44
CA GLU A 53 3.42 -16.48 -2.90
C GLU A 53 2.40 -15.48 -3.44
N LEU A 54 1.19 -15.45 -2.88
CA LEU A 54 0.15 -14.48 -3.26
C LEU A 54 0.56 -13.04 -2.96
N GLU A 55 1.25 -12.79 -1.85
CA GLU A 55 1.75 -11.46 -1.51
C GLU A 55 2.83 -10.99 -2.49
N GLN A 56 3.75 -11.88 -2.87
CA GLN A 56 4.77 -11.62 -3.88
C GLN A 56 4.14 -11.30 -5.24
N ALA A 57 3.19 -12.11 -5.70
CA ALA A 57 2.46 -11.86 -6.94
C ALA A 57 1.75 -10.48 -6.92
N LYS A 58 1.10 -10.11 -5.80
CA LYS A 58 0.50 -8.77 -5.64
C LYS A 58 1.54 -7.64 -5.72
N LYS A 59 2.70 -7.82 -5.08
CA LYS A 59 3.80 -6.83 -5.12
C LYS A 59 4.33 -6.65 -6.54
N GLU A 60 4.50 -7.74 -7.29
CA GLU A 60 4.96 -7.70 -8.67
C GLU A 60 3.98 -6.98 -9.59
N VAL A 61 2.69 -7.32 -9.51
CA VAL A 61 1.64 -6.62 -10.28
C VAL A 61 1.62 -5.13 -9.96
N LYS A 62 1.77 -4.75 -8.68
CA LYS A 62 1.86 -3.35 -8.26
C LYS A 62 3.08 -2.66 -8.87
N LYS A 63 4.27 -3.28 -8.81
CA LYS A 63 5.50 -2.77 -9.41
C LYS A 63 5.37 -2.58 -10.93
N GLN A 64 4.75 -3.53 -11.63
CA GLN A 64 4.53 -3.39 -13.07
C GLN A 64 3.57 -2.23 -13.39
N LYS A 65 2.49 -2.09 -12.63
CA LYS A 65 1.54 -0.97 -12.79
C LYS A 65 2.19 0.38 -12.51
N THR A 66 3.04 0.50 -11.48
CA THR A 66 3.76 1.76 -11.19
C THR A 66 4.73 2.10 -12.31
N LYS A 67 5.54 1.14 -12.78
CA LYS A 67 6.45 1.33 -13.92
C LYS A 67 5.71 1.83 -15.16
N LYS A 68 4.60 1.19 -15.55
CA LYS A 68 3.77 1.61 -16.68
C LYS A 68 3.18 3.03 -16.50
N LYS A 69 2.76 3.38 -15.28
CA LYS A 69 2.25 4.73 -14.98
C LYS A 69 3.35 5.78 -15.07
N GLU A 70 4.53 5.51 -14.53
CA GLU A 70 5.68 6.40 -14.58
C GLU A 70 6.15 6.61 -16.02
N GLU A 71 6.25 5.54 -16.81
CA GLU A 71 6.60 5.63 -18.23
C GLU A 71 5.56 6.44 -19.01
N LYS A 72 4.27 6.19 -18.80
CA LYS A 72 3.20 6.99 -19.41
C LYS A 72 3.29 8.47 -19.00
N LYS A 73 3.65 8.75 -17.74
CA LYS A 73 3.85 10.12 -17.25
C LYS A 73 5.05 10.77 -17.94
N ARG A 74 6.19 10.08 -18.05
CA ARG A 74 7.39 10.57 -18.78
C ARG A 74 7.08 10.86 -20.24
N ARG A 75 6.42 9.93 -20.95
CA ARG A 75 5.99 10.13 -22.34
C ARG A 75 5.05 11.33 -22.49
N LYS A 76 4.12 11.55 -21.55
CA LYS A 76 3.25 12.73 -21.56
C LYS A 76 4.01 14.02 -21.30
N GLU A 77 4.98 14.01 -20.38
CA GLU A 77 5.85 15.17 -20.12
C GLU A 77 6.69 15.49 -21.36
N GLU A 78 7.32 14.49 -21.99
CA GLU A 78 8.08 14.65 -23.23
C GLU A 78 7.21 15.17 -24.38
N ASN A 79 6.01 14.61 -24.56
CA ASN A 79 5.08 15.08 -25.59
C ASN A 79 4.58 16.50 -25.32
N ALA A 80 4.31 16.87 -24.06
CA ALA A 80 3.94 18.24 -23.71
C ALA A 80 5.08 19.22 -24.02
N ILE A 81 6.33 18.80 -23.77
CA ILE A 81 7.51 19.61 -24.10
C ILE A 81 7.64 19.78 -25.62
N ARG A 82 7.50 18.70 -26.39
CA ARG A 82 7.54 18.71 -27.86
C ARG A 82 6.38 19.48 -28.50
N ALA A 83 5.19 19.44 -27.90
CA ALA A 83 3.99 20.10 -28.41
C ALA A 83 4.02 21.64 -28.29
N GLY A 84 5.14 22.25 -27.89
CA GLY A 84 5.38 23.68 -28.06
C GLY A 84 4.76 24.60 -27.00
N GLN A 85 4.30 24.07 -25.86
CA GLN A 85 3.75 24.89 -24.77
C GLN A 85 4.81 25.60 -23.91
N TYR A 86 6.11 25.38 -24.17
CA TYR A 86 7.18 25.89 -23.33
C TYR A 86 8.07 26.87 -24.09
N GLN A 87 8.41 27.97 -23.43
CA GLN A 87 9.37 28.95 -23.94
C GLN A 87 10.75 28.71 -23.31
N VAL A 88 11.79 28.74 -24.13
CA VAL A 88 13.19 28.67 -23.66
C VAL A 88 13.62 30.06 -23.18
N ILE A 89 13.95 30.17 -21.89
CA ILE A 89 14.44 31.42 -21.30
C ILE A 89 15.97 31.46 -21.43
N LYS A 90 16.47 32.28 -22.37
CA LYS A 90 17.91 32.45 -22.60
C LYS A 90 18.61 33.28 -21.51
N LYS A 91 17.91 34.22 -20.87
CA LYS A 91 18.46 35.14 -19.86
C LYS A 91 17.98 34.76 -18.46
N THR A 92 18.76 33.94 -17.75
CA THR A 92 18.40 33.40 -16.42
C THR A 92 18.50 34.43 -15.29
N GLU A 93 19.25 35.52 -15.46
CA GLU A 93 19.44 36.57 -14.43
C GLU A 93 18.12 37.21 -13.98
N LYS A 94 17.17 37.39 -14.90
CA LYS A 94 15.87 38.01 -14.61
C LYS A 94 14.92 37.07 -13.86
N VAL A 95 15.18 35.76 -13.87
CA VAL A 95 14.36 34.74 -13.18
C VAL A 95 14.36 34.95 -11.67
N ARG A 96 15.46 35.47 -11.09
CA ARG A 96 15.53 35.77 -9.65
C ARG A 96 14.46 36.77 -9.20
N LYS A 97 14.09 37.71 -10.09
CA LYS A 97 13.08 38.75 -9.84
C LYS A 97 11.63 38.25 -10.03
N TRP A 98 11.43 37.03 -10.52
CA TRP A 98 10.09 36.49 -10.74
C TRP A 98 9.39 36.10 -9.43
N HIS A 99 8.07 36.16 -9.44
CA HIS A 99 7.24 35.70 -8.33
C HIS A 99 7.46 34.21 -8.03
N LYS A 100 7.33 33.82 -6.75
CA LYS A 100 7.63 32.45 -6.27
C LYS A 100 6.89 31.35 -7.04
N ASN A 101 5.66 31.59 -7.46
CA ASN A 101 4.86 30.61 -8.20
C ASN A 101 5.34 30.41 -9.65
N ALA A 102 5.77 31.48 -10.32
CA ALA A 102 6.33 31.39 -11.67
C ALA A 102 7.67 30.63 -11.66
N ARG A 103 8.51 30.87 -10.65
CA ARG A 103 9.77 30.12 -10.48
C ARG A 103 9.56 28.62 -10.27
N LYS A 104 8.46 28.20 -9.63
CA LYS A 104 8.10 26.77 -9.45
C LYS A 104 7.72 26.07 -10.75
N MET A 105 7.35 26.80 -11.80
CA MET A 105 7.00 26.24 -13.11
C MET A 105 8.23 26.02 -14.00
N LEU A 106 9.38 26.58 -13.63
CA LEU A 106 10.62 26.43 -14.38
C LEU A 106 11.22 25.04 -14.16
N ARG A 107 11.65 24.40 -15.25
CA ARG A 107 12.50 23.21 -15.21
C ARG A 107 13.86 23.56 -15.82
N THR A 108 14.93 23.21 -15.13
CA THR A 108 16.29 23.31 -15.65
C THR A 108 16.59 22.08 -16.49
N MET A 109 16.95 22.27 -17.75
CA MET A 109 17.42 21.23 -18.68
C MET A 109 18.75 21.66 -19.29
N GLY A 110 19.59 20.70 -19.65
CA GLY A 110 20.86 20.98 -20.33
C GLY A 110 20.63 21.49 -21.77
N PRO A 111 21.56 22.27 -22.34
CA PRO A 111 21.42 22.84 -23.70
C PRO A 111 21.22 21.75 -24.77
N GLU A 112 22.01 20.68 -24.74
CA GLU A 112 21.88 19.55 -25.69
C GLU A 112 20.50 18.87 -25.64
N GLN A 113 19.88 18.83 -24.46
CA GLN A 113 18.54 18.23 -24.30
C GLN A 113 17.47 19.15 -24.88
N ILE A 114 17.63 20.47 -24.73
CA ILE A 114 16.71 21.47 -25.28
C ILE A 114 16.77 21.44 -26.81
N GLU A 115 17.97 21.37 -27.39
CA GLU A 115 18.18 21.27 -28.84
C GLU A 115 17.52 20.01 -29.41
N ARG A 116 17.76 18.84 -28.79
CA ARG A 116 17.09 17.58 -29.16
C ARG A 116 15.57 17.65 -29.08
N LEU A 117 15.02 18.37 -28.11
CA LEU A 117 13.57 18.51 -27.91
C LEU A 117 12.94 19.47 -28.92
N MET A 118 13.67 20.51 -29.33
CA MET A 118 13.22 21.52 -30.30
C MET A 118 13.48 21.10 -31.76
N GLY A 119 14.11 19.95 -32.00
CA GLY A 119 14.43 19.47 -33.34
C GLY A 119 15.43 20.34 -34.09
N GLN A 120 16.17 21.19 -33.36
CA GLN A 120 17.25 21.99 -33.91
C GLN A 120 18.52 21.13 -33.81
N GLN A 121 18.87 20.46 -34.91
CA GLN A 121 20.24 19.97 -35.15
C GLN A 121 21.02 21.05 -35.88
#